data_AF-A0A7C8KUL6-F1
#
_entry.id   AF-A0A7C8KUL6-F1
#
_cell.length_a   1.000
_cell.length_b   1.000
_cell.length_c   1.000
_cell.angle_alpha   90.00
_cell.angle_beta   90.00
_cell.angle_gamma   90.00
#
_symmetry.space_group_name_H-M   'P 1'
#
loop_
_entity.id
_entity.type
_entity.pdbx_description
1 polymer ?
#
loop_
_entity_poly.entity_id
_entity_poly.type
_entity_poly.pdbx_seq_one_letter_code
_entity_poly.pdbx_strand_id
1 'polypeptide(L)'
;MKLNHKIILLLTSITFLILSTACSSNDVHEVFAKEKELVEEMPKDLVGILEYPKGSLAELSYDENKESMLETVKSILPPIDEEKEKAYLEDWWNVYYSLVKENYPDPRNIYVEQQLEPFTHPLLQEKETIPLKEQVNVLIVMDVSGSMKKKINGKRLIDIARDSIIQFTEELQDDAYVGLRVYGHEGDSSKDKEKKSCESSELVYELQPLDEEEFYDEIERYEPAGWTPLALSIQQAREDLAEFPSEHNSNIIYVVSDGLDTCGGNPAAVAESLQDTNIKPIINVIGLNVDQAGQSELQKIAKAGRGEYTAAGNEEELQRAFKRAEQMISEWRDWQQLAGNRAAEHKIEQLEEADAFLEKWKEVNQREGSSVFSIINDLRSSGYITDAAHRYFAIKRTERSHLFNEIGENSYIELKEAINGNFKAQFDLINKDIENN
;
A
#
# COMPACT_ATOMS: atom_id res chain seq x y z
N MET A 1 -25.34 -14.14 -0.55
CA MET A 1 -25.71 -14.97 -1.71
C MET A 1 -25.08 -16.34 -1.51
N LYS A 2 -25.87 -17.38 -1.20
CA LYS A 2 -25.36 -18.74 -0.96
C LYS A 2 -24.98 -19.36 -2.30
N LEU A 3 -23.70 -19.62 -2.55
CA LEU A 3 -23.27 -20.49 -3.65
C LEU A 3 -22.59 -21.75 -3.12
N ASN A 4 -23.04 -22.86 -3.69
CA ASN A 4 -22.81 -24.24 -3.30
C ASN A 4 -21.34 -24.67 -3.36
N HIS A 5 -20.91 -25.35 -2.30
CA HIS A 5 -19.78 -26.28 -2.30
C HIS A 5 -20.03 -27.45 -3.28
N LYS A 6 -19.23 -27.56 -4.34
CA LYS A 6 -18.81 -28.83 -4.94
C LYS A 6 -17.45 -28.65 -5.60
N ILE A 7 -16.40 -28.75 -4.79
CA ILE A 7 -15.03 -28.99 -5.26
C ILE A 7 -14.93 -30.49 -5.55
N ILE A 8 -14.76 -30.86 -6.82
CA ILE A 8 -14.37 -32.21 -7.23
C ILE A 8 -12.85 -32.22 -7.26
N LEU A 9 -12.23 -32.69 -6.17
CA LEU A 9 -10.82 -33.05 -6.14
C LEU A 9 -10.65 -34.37 -6.90
N LEU A 10 -10.13 -34.32 -8.12
CA LEU A 10 -9.57 -35.47 -8.83
C LEU A 10 -8.09 -35.57 -8.46
N LEU A 11 -7.82 -36.12 -7.28
CA LEU A 11 -6.50 -36.65 -6.91
C LEU A 11 -6.31 -38.00 -7.62
N THR A 12 -5.83 -37.99 -8.85
CA THR A 12 -5.27 -39.20 -9.45
C THR A 12 -3.85 -39.36 -8.96
N SER A 13 -3.72 -39.97 -7.79
CA SER A 13 -2.46 -40.55 -7.33
C SER A 13 -2.10 -41.66 -8.32
N ILE A 14 -1.18 -41.39 -9.26
CA ILE A 14 -0.58 -42.42 -10.11
C ILE A 14 0.39 -43.20 -9.22
N THR A 15 -0.16 -44.11 -8.42
CA THR A 15 0.60 -45.24 -7.90
C THR A 15 1.01 -46.10 -9.09
N PHE A 16 2.30 -46.14 -9.38
CA PHE A 16 2.91 -47.10 -10.29
C PHE A 16 2.62 -48.50 -9.72
N LEU A 17 1.51 -49.10 -10.16
CA LEU A 17 1.13 -50.45 -9.78
C LEU A 17 2.02 -51.39 -10.60
N ILE A 18 3.06 -51.92 -9.97
CA ILE A 18 3.84 -53.04 -10.52
C ILE A 18 2.89 -54.24 -10.57
N LEU A 19 2.21 -54.41 -11.70
CA LEU A 19 1.44 -55.61 -12.00
C LEU A 19 2.42 -56.76 -12.21
N SER A 20 2.59 -57.58 -11.18
CA SER A 20 3.15 -58.92 -11.26
C SER A 20 2.12 -59.87 -11.89
N THR A 21 1.91 -59.73 -13.20
CA THR A 21 1.30 -60.78 -14.01
C THR A 21 2.29 -61.18 -15.09
N ALA A 22 2.89 -62.34 -14.86
CA ALA A 22 3.80 -63.00 -15.78
C ALA A 22 3.15 -63.23 -17.15
N CYS A 23 3.56 -62.41 -18.12
CA CYS A 23 3.67 -62.79 -19.52
C CYS A 23 4.98 -62.20 -20.03
N SER A 24 5.86 -63.10 -20.45
CA SER A 24 7.25 -62.87 -20.84
C SER A 24 7.34 -62.16 -22.19
N SER A 25 7.66 -60.88 -22.15
CA SER A 25 8.55 -60.23 -23.12
C SER A 25 9.39 -59.21 -22.35
N ASN A 26 10.64 -59.58 -22.03
CA ASN A 26 11.69 -58.62 -21.67
C ASN A 26 12.15 -57.85 -22.93
N ASP A 27 11.21 -57.50 -23.82
CA ASP A 27 11.51 -56.79 -25.05
C ASP A 27 11.41 -55.29 -24.78
N VAL A 28 12.56 -54.63 -24.73
CA VAL A 28 12.68 -53.19 -24.54
C VAL A 28 11.88 -52.41 -25.59
N HIS A 29 11.65 -52.96 -26.78
CA HIS A 29 10.83 -52.32 -27.80
C HIS A 29 9.34 -52.29 -27.44
N GLU A 30 8.83 -53.32 -26.76
CA GLU A 30 7.43 -53.36 -26.30
C GLU A 30 7.22 -52.41 -25.12
N VAL A 31 8.19 -52.35 -24.20
CA VAL A 31 8.20 -51.38 -23.08
C VAL A 31 8.19 -49.96 -23.64
N PHE A 32 9.10 -49.64 -24.56
CA PHE A 32 9.16 -48.32 -25.19
C PHE A 32 7.88 -47.93 -25.92
N ALA A 33 7.27 -48.86 -26.66
CA ALA A 33 6.02 -48.61 -27.36
C ALA A 33 4.90 -48.21 -26.40
N LYS A 34 4.84 -48.86 -25.23
CA LYS A 34 3.86 -48.53 -24.19
C LYS A 34 4.14 -47.19 -23.51
N GLU A 35 5.38 -46.94 -23.11
CA GLU A 35 5.76 -45.67 -22.47
C GLU A 35 5.54 -44.48 -23.41
N LYS A 36 5.86 -44.64 -24.70
CA LYS A 36 5.61 -43.63 -25.74
C LYS A 36 4.14 -43.19 -25.79
N GLU A 37 3.19 -44.09 -25.59
CA GLU A 37 1.75 -43.75 -25.61
C GLU A 37 1.29 -42.97 -24.37
N LEU A 38 2.07 -43.02 -23.28
CA LEU A 38 1.75 -42.41 -21.99
C LEU A 38 2.43 -41.06 -21.77
N VAL A 39 3.56 -40.82 -22.42
CA VAL A 39 4.34 -39.59 -22.22
C VAL A 39 3.83 -38.45 -23.08
N GLU A 40 3.67 -37.29 -22.44
CA GLU A 40 3.38 -36.05 -23.15
C GLU A 40 4.67 -35.41 -23.70
N GLU A 41 4.52 -34.55 -24.70
CA GLU A 41 5.63 -33.74 -25.20
C GLU A 41 6.23 -32.88 -24.07
N MET A 42 7.52 -32.58 -24.20
CA MET A 42 8.20 -31.65 -23.29
C MET A 42 7.40 -30.33 -23.15
N PRO A 43 7.10 -29.88 -21.92
CA PRO A 43 6.29 -28.71 -21.70
C PRO A 43 7.02 -27.44 -22.17
N LYS A 44 6.23 -26.45 -22.62
CA LYS A 44 6.73 -25.22 -23.25
C LYS A 44 6.41 -23.95 -22.49
N ASP A 45 5.74 -24.08 -21.35
CA ASP A 45 5.33 -22.99 -20.48
C ASP A 45 5.45 -23.41 -19.00
N LEU A 46 5.29 -22.44 -18.10
CA LEU A 46 5.41 -22.65 -16.66
C LEU A 46 4.39 -23.68 -16.16
N VAL A 47 3.12 -23.58 -16.57
CA VAL A 47 2.05 -24.45 -16.10
C VAL A 47 2.36 -25.90 -16.46
N GLY A 48 2.73 -26.15 -17.71
CA GLY A 48 3.14 -27.48 -18.16
C GLY A 48 4.34 -27.99 -17.40
N ILE A 49 5.35 -27.16 -17.11
CA ILE A 49 6.53 -27.59 -16.33
C ILE A 49 6.14 -28.03 -14.91
N LEU A 50 5.23 -27.31 -14.25
CA LEU A 50 4.78 -27.60 -12.89
C LEU A 50 3.85 -28.81 -12.82
N GLU A 51 3.03 -29.02 -13.84
CA GLU A 51 2.07 -30.13 -13.90
C GLU A 51 2.69 -31.43 -14.46
N TYR A 52 3.80 -31.34 -15.21
CA TYR A 52 4.45 -32.51 -15.78
C TYR A 52 4.94 -33.45 -14.66
N PRO A 53 4.54 -34.74 -14.69
CA PRO A 53 4.90 -35.70 -13.64
C PRO A 53 6.41 -35.79 -13.41
N LYS A 54 6.80 -35.87 -12.13
CA LYS A 54 8.19 -36.14 -11.75
C LYS A 54 8.63 -37.49 -12.33
N GLY A 55 9.81 -37.50 -12.95
CA GLY A 55 10.44 -38.68 -13.52
C GLY A 55 11.03 -39.62 -12.48
N SER A 56 11.20 -40.89 -12.85
CA SER A 56 11.77 -41.93 -11.99
C SER A 56 13.26 -41.72 -11.67
N LEU A 57 13.97 -40.92 -12.46
CA LEU A 57 15.38 -40.58 -12.30
C LEU A 57 15.61 -39.17 -11.74
N ALA A 58 14.53 -38.44 -11.41
CA ALA A 58 14.62 -37.11 -10.83
C ALA A 58 15.28 -37.13 -9.44
N GLU A 59 15.93 -36.03 -9.07
CA GLU A 59 16.68 -35.81 -7.82
C GLU A 59 17.91 -36.71 -7.63
N LEU A 60 18.19 -37.63 -8.56
CA LEU A 60 19.39 -38.45 -8.52
C LEU A 60 20.59 -37.67 -9.08
N SER A 61 21.68 -37.63 -8.32
CA SER A 61 22.97 -37.20 -8.83
C SER A 61 23.51 -38.24 -9.80
N TYR A 62 23.83 -37.82 -11.03
CA TYR A 62 24.36 -38.72 -12.05
C TYR A 62 25.68 -39.37 -11.63
N ASP A 63 26.59 -38.60 -11.04
CA ASP A 63 27.92 -39.09 -10.67
C ASP A 63 27.85 -40.21 -9.61
N GLU A 64 26.84 -40.15 -8.74
CA GLU A 64 26.63 -41.13 -7.67
C GLU A 64 25.78 -42.32 -8.12
N ASN A 65 24.90 -42.14 -9.12
CA ASN A 65 23.89 -43.13 -9.51
C ASN A 65 24.05 -43.65 -10.95
N LYS A 66 25.19 -43.35 -11.60
CA LYS A 66 25.46 -43.62 -13.02
C LYS A 66 25.02 -45.00 -13.50
N GLU A 67 25.44 -46.07 -12.83
CA GLU A 67 25.14 -47.44 -13.26
C GLU A 67 23.64 -47.74 -13.22
N SER A 68 22.97 -47.41 -12.10
CA SER A 68 21.53 -47.62 -11.93
C SER A 68 20.69 -46.76 -12.88
N MET A 69 21.10 -45.52 -13.13
CA MET A 69 20.41 -44.64 -14.08
C MET A 69 20.54 -45.17 -15.51
N LEU A 70 21.74 -45.61 -15.91
CA LEU A 70 21.95 -46.21 -17.23
C LEU A 70 21.21 -47.53 -17.40
N GLU A 71 21.13 -48.36 -16.37
CA GLU A 71 20.34 -49.61 -16.40
C GLU A 71 18.85 -49.31 -16.57
N THR A 72 18.32 -48.35 -15.81
CA THR A 72 16.91 -47.93 -15.92
C THR A 72 16.59 -47.38 -17.30
N VAL A 73 17.48 -46.56 -17.85
CA VAL A 73 17.33 -46.02 -19.22
C VAL A 73 17.32 -47.16 -20.24
N LYS A 74 18.26 -48.10 -20.15
CA LYS A 74 18.37 -49.23 -21.10
C LYS A 74 17.27 -50.29 -20.96
N SER A 75 16.56 -50.33 -19.84
CA SER A 75 15.41 -51.23 -19.66
C SER A 75 14.12 -50.68 -20.28
N ILE A 76 14.08 -49.38 -20.57
CA ILE A 76 12.92 -48.68 -21.12
C ILE A 76 13.15 -48.26 -22.57
N LEU A 77 14.33 -47.73 -22.88
CA LEU A 77 14.65 -47.11 -24.17
C LEU A 77 15.50 -48.07 -25.02
N PRO A 78 15.03 -48.50 -26.20
CA PRO A 78 15.77 -49.41 -27.07
C PRO A 78 17.06 -48.76 -27.61
N PRO A 79 18.06 -49.58 -27.98
CA PRO A 79 19.26 -49.08 -28.64
C PRO A 79 18.92 -48.43 -29.99
N ILE A 80 19.73 -47.44 -30.37
CA ILE A 80 19.68 -46.79 -31.68
C ILE A 80 21.00 -47.11 -32.37
N ASP A 81 21.10 -48.29 -32.94
CA ASP A 81 22.29 -48.86 -33.59
C ASP A 81 22.38 -48.56 -35.10
N GLU A 82 21.29 -48.08 -35.68
CA GLU A 82 21.19 -47.59 -37.06
C GLU A 82 20.55 -46.20 -37.13
N GLU A 83 20.59 -45.57 -38.31
CA GLU A 83 19.90 -44.29 -38.52
C GLU A 83 18.38 -44.48 -38.43
N LYS A 84 17.72 -43.59 -37.69
CA LYS A 84 16.26 -43.60 -37.49
C LYS A 84 15.64 -42.29 -37.98
N GLU A 85 14.37 -42.36 -38.36
CA GLU A 85 13.60 -41.17 -38.74
C GLU A 85 13.43 -40.20 -37.57
N LYS A 86 13.27 -38.91 -37.89
CA LYS A 86 13.11 -37.86 -36.89
C LYS A 86 11.96 -38.11 -35.91
N ALA A 87 10.84 -38.65 -36.39
CA ALA A 87 9.68 -38.95 -35.55
C ALA A 87 10.03 -39.97 -34.44
N TYR A 88 10.78 -41.02 -34.79
CA TYR A 88 11.25 -42.00 -33.82
C TYR A 88 12.20 -41.38 -32.78
N LEU A 89 13.10 -40.50 -33.23
CA LEU A 89 14.01 -39.79 -32.33
C LEU A 89 13.26 -38.83 -31.39
N GLU A 90 12.18 -38.20 -31.86
CA GLU A 90 11.31 -37.36 -31.03
C GLU A 90 10.60 -38.18 -29.95
N ASP A 91 10.02 -39.33 -30.32
CA ASP A 91 9.39 -40.25 -29.36
C ASP A 91 10.39 -40.74 -28.30
N TRP A 92 11.59 -41.13 -28.75
CA TRP A 92 12.67 -41.56 -27.88
C TRP A 92 13.07 -40.45 -26.90
N TRP A 93 13.18 -39.21 -27.41
CA TRP A 93 13.47 -38.04 -26.57
C TRP A 93 12.38 -37.78 -25.54
N ASN A 94 11.10 -37.86 -25.89
CA ASN A 94 10.00 -37.59 -24.96
C ASN A 94 9.94 -38.62 -23.83
N VAL A 95 10.12 -39.91 -24.15
CA VAL A 95 10.22 -40.96 -23.11
C VAL A 95 11.47 -40.75 -22.26
N TYR A 96 12.61 -40.44 -22.86
CA TYR A 96 13.83 -40.16 -22.09
C TYR A 96 13.69 -38.95 -21.16
N TYR A 97 13.12 -37.87 -21.67
CA TYR A 97 12.88 -36.65 -20.91
C TYR A 97 11.94 -36.91 -19.72
N SER A 98 10.87 -37.69 -19.90
CA SER A 98 9.93 -38.00 -18.81
C SER A 98 10.60 -38.75 -17.66
N LEU A 99 11.64 -39.56 -17.93
CA LEU A 99 12.39 -40.26 -16.89
C LEU A 99 13.21 -39.30 -16.02
N VAL A 100 13.81 -38.28 -16.63
CA VAL A 100 14.73 -37.35 -15.94
C VAL A 100 14.06 -36.07 -15.45
N LYS A 101 12.77 -35.88 -15.75
CA LYS A 101 12.02 -34.67 -15.39
C LYS A 101 11.98 -34.42 -13.88
N GLU A 102 12.59 -33.34 -13.46
CA GLU A 102 12.64 -32.85 -12.09
C GLU A 102 11.34 -32.14 -11.66
N ASN A 103 11.18 -32.01 -10.34
CA ASN A 103 10.14 -31.17 -9.75
C ASN A 103 10.66 -29.73 -9.58
N TYR A 104 10.05 -28.78 -10.29
CA TYR A 104 10.44 -27.36 -10.26
C TYR A 104 9.68 -26.61 -9.15
N PRO A 105 10.29 -25.57 -8.54
CA PRO A 105 9.59 -24.76 -7.55
C PRO A 105 8.42 -23.99 -8.19
N ASP A 106 7.32 -23.85 -7.47
CA ASP A 106 6.10 -23.15 -7.93
C ASP A 106 6.10 -21.70 -7.41
N PRO A 107 6.18 -20.68 -8.29
CA PRO A 107 6.22 -19.29 -7.86
C PRO A 107 4.84 -18.72 -7.50
N ARG A 108 3.73 -19.42 -7.82
CA ARG A 108 2.37 -18.87 -7.76
C ARG A 108 1.88 -18.50 -6.36
N ASN A 109 2.51 -19.05 -5.31
CA ASN A 109 2.13 -18.79 -3.92
C ASN A 109 3.05 -17.79 -3.20
N ILE A 110 4.09 -17.29 -3.89
CA ILE A 110 5.04 -16.33 -3.29
C ILE A 110 4.40 -14.95 -3.20
N TYR A 111 3.69 -14.54 -4.25
CA TYR A 111 2.97 -13.28 -4.22
C TYR A 111 1.67 -13.41 -3.43
N VAL A 112 1.58 -12.65 -2.34
CA VAL A 112 0.38 -12.50 -1.52
C VAL A 112 0.01 -11.02 -1.49
N GLU A 113 -1.13 -10.69 -2.09
CA GLU A 113 -1.67 -9.34 -2.03
C GLU A 113 -2.07 -8.99 -0.59
N GLN A 114 -1.41 -7.98 -0.02
CA GLN A 114 -1.78 -7.43 1.27
C GLN A 114 -2.69 -6.21 1.08
N GLN A 115 -3.74 -6.12 1.89
CA GLN A 115 -4.60 -4.95 2.00
C GLN A 115 -4.31 -4.26 3.33
N LEU A 116 -4.03 -2.96 3.30
CA LEU A 116 -3.89 -2.16 4.51
C LEU A 116 -5.26 -1.90 5.15
N GLU A 117 -5.33 -2.01 6.47
CA GLU A 117 -6.50 -1.57 7.23
C GLU A 117 -6.51 -0.04 7.30
N PRO A 118 -7.63 0.62 6.97
CA PRO A 118 -7.73 2.08 6.99
C PRO A 118 -7.61 2.62 8.41
N PHE A 119 -7.09 3.84 8.55
CA PHE A 119 -7.11 4.54 9.83
C PHE A 119 -8.55 4.78 10.29
N THR A 120 -8.85 4.51 11.57
CA THR A 120 -10.16 4.77 12.16
C THR A 120 -10.00 5.47 13.51
N HIS A 121 -10.75 6.55 13.73
CA HIS A 121 -10.74 7.30 14.98
C HIS A 121 -12.16 7.75 15.35
N PRO A 122 -12.56 7.77 16.64
CA PRO A 122 -13.90 8.22 17.07
C PRO A 122 -14.31 9.60 16.57
N LEU A 123 -13.37 10.54 16.43
CA LEU A 123 -13.66 11.88 15.85
C LEU A 123 -13.93 11.86 14.34
N LEU A 124 -13.68 10.72 13.68
CA LEU A 124 -13.97 10.49 12.25
C LEU A 124 -15.24 9.63 12.06
N GLN A 125 -15.93 9.24 13.14
CA GLN A 125 -17.01 8.24 13.07
C GLN A 125 -18.35 8.77 12.57
N GLU A 126 -18.54 10.09 12.42
CA GLU A 126 -19.77 10.66 11.85
C GLU A 126 -19.52 11.42 10.53
N LYS A 127 -19.57 10.63 9.44
CA LYS A 127 -19.54 10.99 8.00
C LYS A 127 -18.17 11.05 7.37
N GLU A 128 -18.08 10.37 6.21
CA GLU A 128 -16.99 10.37 5.24
C GLU A 128 -15.63 10.57 5.88
N THR A 129 -14.95 9.46 6.19
CA THR A 129 -13.53 9.42 6.56
C THR A 129 -12.78 10.49 5.78
N ILE A 130 -12.40 11.59 6.43
CA ILE A 130 -11.52 12.59 5.82
C ILE A 130 -10.12 12.11 6.16
N PRO A 131 -9.43 11.41 5.25
CA PRO A 131 -8.08 10.97 5.53
C PRO A 131 -7.19 12.20 5.68
N LEU A 132 -6.41 12.23 6.75
CA LEU A 132 -5.36 13.23 6.88
C LEU A 132 -4.28 12.97 5.80
N LYS A 133 -3.68 14.06 5.29
CA LYS A 133 -2.72 14.09 4.17
C LYS A 133 -1.27 14.22 4.68
N GLU A 134 -0.26 14.00 3.83
CA GLU A 134 1.19 14.02 4.16
C GLU A 134 1.58 15.25 4.97
N GLN A 135 1.12 16.41 4.50
CA GLN A 135 1.29 17.67 5.21
C GLN A 135 -0.03 18.04 5.91
N VAL A 136 0.01 18.13 7.23
CA VAL A 136 -1.10 18.69 8.02
C VAL A 136 -0.82 20.17 8.27
N ASN A 137 -1.80 21.01 7.97
CA ASN A 137 -1.74 22.46 8.10
C ASN A 137 -2.86 22.91 9.03
N VAL A 138 -2.50 23.61 10.10
CA VAL A 138 -3.42 24.07 11.14
C VAL A 138 -3.43 25.60 11.15
N LEU A 139 -4.49 26.19 10.62
CA LEU A 139 -4.72 27.63 10.69
C LEU A 139 -5.67 27.96 11.84
N ILE A 140 -5.18 28.67 12.84
CA ILE A 140 -5.99 29.15 13.96
C ILE A 140 -6.56 30.52 13.58
N VAL A 141 -7.88 30.66 13.68
CA VAL A 141 -8.62 31.91 13.45
C VAL A 141 -9.19 32.37 14.78
N MET A 142 -8.47 33.29 15.43
CA MET A 142 -8.74 33.75 16.78
C MET A 142 -9.54 35.06 16.81
N ASP A 143 -10.62 35.06 17.57
CA ASP A 143 -11.41 36.25 17.88
C ASP A 143 -10.67 37.19 18.84
N VAL A 144 -10.49 38.44 18.43
CA VAL A 144 -9.94 39.52 19.26
C VAL A 144 -10.90 40.71 19.28
N SER A 145 -12.19 40.47 19.06
CA SER A 145 -13.23 41.50 19.18
C SER A 145 -13.44 41.93 20.63
N GLY A 146 -14.08 43.08 20.83
CA GLY A 146 -14.26 43.69 22.14
C GLY A 146 -15.00 42.83 23.16
N SER A 147 -15.81 41.86 22.72
CA SER A 147 -16.52 40.91 23.58
C SER A 147 -15.57 39.95 24.32
N MET A 148 -14.37 39.71 23.79
CA MET A 148 -13.32 38.89 24.42
C MET A 148 -12.72 39.51 25.70
N LYS A 149 -13.06 40.77 26.04
CA LYS A 149 -12.74 41.40 27.33
C LYS A 149 -13.51 40.80 28.50
N LYS A 150 -14.65 40.14 28.22
CA LYS A 150 -15.48 39.51 29.27
C LYS A 150 -14.61 38.57 30.09
N LYS A 151 -15.03 38.39 31.34
CA LYS A 151 -14.33 37.51 32.27
C LYS A 151 -15.17 36.31 32.62
N ILE A 152 -14.52 35.16 32.71
CA ILE A 152 -15.07 33.98 33.37
C ILE A 152 -14.08 33.55 34.45
N ASN A 153 -14.59 33.30 35.66
CA ASN A 153 -13.78 32.94 36.82
C ASN A 153 -12.59 33.89 37.09
N GLY A 154 -12.71 35.16 36.70
CA GLY A 154 -11.69 36.20 36.92
C GLY A 154 -10.66 36.40 35.79
N LYS A 155 -10.52 35.45 34.85
CA LYS A 155 -9.67 35.56 33.64
C LYS A 155 -10.45 36.14 32.46
N ARG A 156 -9.81 36.91 31.57
CA ARG A 156 -10.47 37.39 30.34
C ARG A 156 -10.60 36.22 29.35
N LEU A 157 -11.61 36.26 28.48
CA LEU A 157 -11.77 35.24 27.45
C LEU A 157 -10.58 35.21 26.48
N ILE A 158 -10.01 36.37 26.14
CA ILE A 158 -8.79 36.44 25.33
C ILE A 158 -7.61 35.71 25.98
N ASP A 159 -7.39 35.88 27.29
CA ASP A 159 -6.28 35.24 28.00
C ASP A 159 -6.46 33.71 27.98
N ILE A 160 -7.70 33.23 28.17
CA ILE A 160 -8.01 31.78 28.10
C ILE A 160 -7.78 31.22 26.69
N ALA A 161 -8.18 31.97 25.66
CA ALA A 161 -7.97 31.57 24.27
C ALA A 161 -6.48 31.46 23.96
N ARG A 162 -5.67 32.46 24.35
CA ARG A 162 -4.22 32.46 24.17
C ARG A 162 -3.55 31.28 24.86
N ASP A 163 -3.76 31.15 26.17
CA ASP A 163 -3.14 30.10 26.99
C ASP A 163 -3.41 28.73 26.36
N SER A 164 -4.64 28.51 25.87
CA SER A 164 -5.03 27.22 25.28
C SER A 164 -4.51 27.02 23.85
N ILE A 165 -4.41 28.08 23.05
CA ILE A 165 -3.85 28.01 21.70
C ILE A 165 -2.35 27.76 21.76
N ILE A 166 -1.62 28.45 22.63
CA ILE A 166 -0.17 28.26 22.83
C ILE A 166 0.12 26.80 23.20
N GLN A 167 -0.58 26.27 24.20
CA GLN A 167 -0.41 24.87 24.61
C GLN A 167 -0.74 23.90 23.46
N PHE A 168 -1.81 24.16 22.71
CA PHE A 168 -2.18 23.33 21.57
C PHE A 168 -1.10 23.32 20.48
N THR A 169 -0.51 24.47 20.18
CA THR A 169 0.50 24.57 19.13
C THR A 169 1.82 23.93 19.54
N GLU A 170 2.24 24.07 20.81
CA GLU A 170 3.43 23.39 21.35
C GLU A 170 3.33 21.86 21.16
N GLU A 171 2.15 21.28 21.41
CA GLU A 171 1.91 19.85 21.22
C GLU A 171 1.88 19.43 19.73
N LEU A 172 1.68 20.36 18.78
CA LEU A 172 1.64 20.11 17.34
C LEU A 172 2.96 20.34 16.60
N GLN A 173 4.01 20.84 17.28
CA GLN A 173 5.23 21.37 16.66
C GLN A 173 5.87 20.44 15.61
N ASP A 174 5.87 19.14 15.87
CA ASP A 174 6.52 18.14 15.02
C ASP A 174 5.55 17.62 13.95
N ASP A 175 4.25 17.90 14.14
CA ASP A 175 3.14 17.22 13.50
C ASP A 175 2.39 18.02 12.44
N ALA A 176 2.50 19.34 12.44
CA ALA A 176 1.82 20.22 11.49
C ALA A 176 2.55 21.54 11.22
N TYR A 177 2.21 22.19 10.11
CA TYR A 177 2.46 23.63 9.97
C TYR A 177 1.35 24.38 10.70
N VAL A 178 1.72 25.46 11.38
CA VAL A 178 0.82 26.27 12.18
C VAL A 178 0.76 27.67 11.58
N GLY A 179 -0.45 28.22 11.48
CA GLY A 179 -0.71 29.62 11.13
C GLY A 179 -1.63 30.29 12.15
N LEU A 180 -1.51 31.60 12.32
CA LEU A 180 -2.40 32.39 13.17
C LEU A 180 -2.98 33.57 12.41
N ARG A 181 -4.31 33.58 12.31
CA ARG A 181 -5.10 34.72 11.87
C ARG A 181 -5.89 35.27 13.04
N VAL A 182 -5.84 36.59 13.21
CA VAL A 182 -6.65 37.31 14.20
C VAL A 182 -7.69 38.18 13.50
N TYR A 183 -8.76 38.52 14.22
CA TYR A 183 -9.78 39.42 13.72
C TYR A 183 -10.47 40.23 14.80
N GLY A 184 -11.03 41.38 14.41
CA GLY A 184 -11.70 42.30 15.34
C GLY A 184 -10.76 43.06 16.28
N HIS A 185 -9.45 43.02 16.03
CA HIS A 185 -8.41 43.68 16.85
C HIS A 185 -8.30 45.19 16.61
N GLU A 186 -8.88 45.72 15.54
CA GLU A 186 -8.83 47.15 15.24
C GLU A 186 -10.15 47.90 15.51
N GLY A 187 -10.02 49.20 15.81
CA GLY A 187 -11.16 50.09 16.01
C GLY A 187 -11.69 50.05 17.44
N ASP A 188 -13.02 50.11 17.58
CA ASP A 188 -13.75 49.90 18.83
C ASP A 188 -15.18 49.45 18.50
N SER A 189 -15.95 49.05 19.51
CA SER A 189 -17.34 48.58 19.34
C SER A 189 -18.38 49.70 19.11
N SER A 190 -17.96 50.93 18.82
CA SER A 190 -18.88 52.01 18.44
C SER A 190 -19.24 51.94 16.96
N LYS A 191 -20.41 52.48 16.59
CA LYS A 191 -20.85 52.54 15.18
C LYS A 191 -19.93 53.39 14.30
N ASP A 192 -19.31 54.42 14.86
CA ASP A 192 -18.41 55.31 14.10
C ASP A 192 -17.12 54.60 13.66
N LYS A 193 -16.75 53.50 14.33
CA LYS A 193 -15.59 52.66 14.00
C LYS A 193 -15.95 51.30 13.41
N GLU A 194 -17.25 51.01 13.24
CA GLU A 194 -17.76 49.75 12.69
C GLU A 194 -17.08 49.38 11.37
N LYS A 195 -16.99 50.32 10.42
CA LYS A 195 -16.31 50.05 9.13
C LYS A 195 -14.86 49.59 9.32
N LYS A 196 -14.07 50.33 10.11
CA LYS A 196 -12.66 49.99 10.34
C LYS A 196 -12.55 48.61 10.99
N SER A 197 -13.39 48.35 11.99
CA SER A 197 -13.38 47.09 12.69
C SER A 197 -13.86 45.92 11.85
N CYS A 198 -14.82 46.12 10.95
CA CYS A 198 -15.33 45.08 10.08
C CYS A 198 -14.40 44.76 8.90
N GLU A 199 -13.37 45.58 8.68
CA GLU A 199 -12.26 45.33 7.75
C GLU A 199 -11.05 44.69 8.48
N SER A 200 -11.13 44.46 9.79
CA SER A 200 -10.03 43.99 10.64
C SER A 200 -9.93 42.45 10.66
N SER A 201 -9.10 41.91 9.79
CA SER A 201 -8.57 40.55 9.91
C SER A 201 -7.19 40.45 9.28
N GLU A 202 -6.28 39.78 9.97
CA GLU A 202 -4.84 39.78 9.64
C GLU A 202 -4.26 38.39 9.90
N LEU A 203 -3.47 37.88 8.95
CA LEU A 203 -2.59 36.73 9.17
C LEU A 203 -1.34 37.28 9.84
N VAL A 204 -1.14 36.92 11.10
CA VAL A 204 -0.10 37.48 11.97
C VAL A 204 1.07 36.52 12.16
N TYR A 205 0.83 35.25 11.88
CA TYR A 205 1.83 34.20 11.78
C TYR A 205 1.50 33.35 10.55
N GLU A 206 2.41 33.31 9.58
CA GLU A 206 2.23 32.56 8.34
C GLU A 206 2.22 31.04 8.61
N LEU A 207 1.67 30.25 7.69
CA LEU A 207 1.71 28.79 7.83
C LEU A 207 3.15 28.27 7.63
N GLN A 208 3.75 27.83 8.73
CA GLN A 208 5.12 27.31 8.75
C GLN A 208 5.31 26.28 9.89
N PRO A 209 6.41 25.51 9.92
CA PRO A 209 6.80 24.78 11.13
C PRO A 209 6.83 25.73 12.32
N LEU A 210 6.31 25.30 13.47
CA LEU A 210 6.17 26.18 14.63
C LEU A 210 7.54 26.69 15.12
N ASP A 211 7.71 28.01 15.07
CA ASP A 211 8.67 28.76 15.87
C ASP A 211 7.94 29.24 17.13
N GLU A 212 8.16 28.54 18.25
CA GLU A 212 7.44 28.78 19.50
C GLU A 212 7.59 30.22 20.00
N GLU A 213 8.78 30.82 19.86
CA GLU A 213 9.08 32.16 20.36
C GLU A 213 8.35 33.21 19.52
N GLU A 214 8.45 33.12 18.19
CA GLU A 214 7.77 34.04 17.28
C GLU A 214 6.24 33.92 17.39
N PHE A 215 5.71 32.70 17.47
CA PHE A 215 4.28 32.47 17.61
C PHE A 215 3.74 33.04 18.93
N TYR A 216 4.47 32.81 20.03
CA TYR A 216 4.12 33.35 21.35
C TYR A 216 4.12 34.88 21.36
N ASP A 217 5.12 35.51 20.76
CA ASP A 217 5.22 36.97 20.68
C ASP A 217 4.06 37.57 19.86
N GLU A 218 3.69 36.95 18.74
CA GLU A 218 2.59 37.43 17.90
C GLU A 218 1.22 37.25 18.57
N ILE A 219 0.94 36.09 19.19
CA ILE A 219 -0.38 35.85 19.81
C ILE A 219 -0.66 36.78 21.00
N GLU A 220 0.38 37.15 21.77
CA GLU A 220 0.26 38.04 22.94
C GLU A 220 0.06 39.52 22.59
N ARG A 221 0.45 39.93 21.38
CA ARG A 221 0.52 41.34 20.95
C ARG A 221 -0.83 42.06 20.89
N TYR A 222 -1.90 41.33 20.62
CA TYR A 222 -3.20 41.91 20.31
C TYR A 222 -3.99 42.28 21.57
N GLU A 223 -4.99 43.14 21.49
CA GLU A 223 -5.87 43.42 22.63
C GLU A 223 -7.30 43.53 22.12
N PRO A 224 -8.31 43.00 22.86
CA PRO A 224 -9.69 43.05 22.41
C PRO A 224 -10.17 44.47 22.07
N ALA A 225 -10.82 44.67 20.93
CA ALA A 225 -11.22 46.02 20.52
C ALA A 225 -12.60 46.12 19.88
N GLY A 226 -12.73 45.61 18.66
CA GLY A 226 -13.76 45.98 17.72
C GLY A 226 -15.00 45.10 17.74
N TRP A 227 -15.68 45.10 16.59
CA TRP A 227 -16.70 44.20 16.10
C TRP A 227 -16.09 42.87 15.62
N THR A 228 -16.93 41.89 15.34
CA THR A 228 -16.60 40.49 15.03
C THR A 228 -16.80 40.20 13.53
N PRO A 229 -15.80 40.46 12.65
CA PRO A 229 -15.88 40.16 11.21
C PRO A 229 -15.56 38.69 10.87
N LEU A 230 -16.25 37.75 11.52
CA LEU A 230 -15.95 36.31 11.41
C LEU A 230 -16.07 35.78 9.97
N ALA A 231 -17.06 36.25 9.20
CA ALA A 231 -17.22 35.83 7.81
C ALA A 231 -16.04 36.27 6.94
N LEU A 232 -15.49 37.47 7.17
CA LEU A 232 -14.31 37.98 6.47
C LEU A 232 -13.08 37.13 6.79
N SER A 233 -12.89 36.77 8.05
CA SER A 233 -11.72 35.99 8.48
C SER A 233 -11.71 34.57 7.90
N ILE A 234 -12.86 33.90 7.88
CA ILE A 234 -12.98 32.59 7.19
C ILE A 234 -12.77 32.76 5.68
N GLN A 235 -13.23 33.87 5.09
CA GLN A 235 -13.00 34.14 3.67
C GLN A 235 -11.51 34.31 3.36
N GLN A 236 -10.78 35.05 4.19
CA GLN A 236 -9.35 35.31 4.00
C GLN A 236 -8.48 34.08 4.32
N ALA A 237 -8.93 33.18 5.19
CA ALA A 237 -8.29 31.87 5.40
C ALA A 237 -8.12 31.07 4.10
N ARG A 238 -8.97 31.31 3.09
CA ARG A 238 -8.79 30.75 1.74
C ARG A 238 -7.47 31.18 1.09
N GLU A 239 -7.12 32.45 1.25
CA GLU A 239 -5.91 33.02 0.64
C GLU A 239 -4.68 32.56 1.40
N ASP A 240 -4.75 32.47 2.72
CA ASP A 240 -3.67 31.96 3.57
C ASP A 240 -3.29 30.51 3.25
N LEU A 241 -4.30 29.70 2.89
CA LEU A 241 -4.11 28.29 2.57
C LEU A 241 -3.90 28.02 1.06
N ALA A 242 -3.87 29.06 0.22
CA ALA A 242 -3.88 28.89 -1.24
C ALA A 242 -2.68 28.11 -1.79
N GLU A 243 -1.54 28.17 -1.09
CA GLU A 243 -0.31 27.43 -1.43
C GLU A 243 -0.36 25.95 -1.03
N PHE A 244 -1.40 25.54 -0.31
CA PHE A 244 -1.58 24.21 0.25
C PHE A 244 -2.82 23.52 -0.34
N PRO A 245 -2.80 23.08 -1.61
CA PRO A 245 -3.95 22.39 -2.21
C PRO A 245 -4.26 21.08 -1.49
N SER A 246 -5.54 20.74 -1.36
CA SER A 246 -6.05 19.53 -0.70
C SER A 246 -5.64 18.23 -1.41
N GLU A 247 -5.10 18.35 -2.62
CA GLU A 247 -4.45 17.26 -3.35
C GLU A 247 -3.19 16.75 -2.66
N HIS A 248 -2.57 17.49 -1.74
CA HIS A 248 -1.41 16.98 -0.98
C HIS A 248 -1.45 17.38 0.50
N ASN A 249 -2.43 18.19 0.91
CA ASN A 249 -2.45 18.86 2.21
C ASN A 249 -3.77 18.65 2.96
N SER A 250 -3.65 18.40 4.26
CA SER A 250 -4.76 18.41 5.21
C SER A 250 -4.87 19.77 5.84
N ASN A 251 -5.72 20.61 5.28
CA ASN A 251 -5.97 21.94 5.83
C ASN A 251 -7.06 21.86 6.91
N ILE A 252 -6.70 22.26 8.12
CA ILE A 252 -7.60 22.30 9.27
C ILE A 252 -7.64 23.75 9.77
N ILE A 253 -8.83 24.32 9.84
CA ILE A 253 -9.06 25.64 10.41
C ILE A 253 -9.69 25.46 11.79
N TYR A 254 -9.08 26.05 12.83
CA TYR A 254 -9.70 26.18 14.16
C TYR A 254 -10.20 27.60 14.36
N VAL A 255 -11.51 27.80 14.30
CA VAL A 255 -12.14 29.06 14.66
C VAL A 255 -12.37 29.09 16.17
N VAL A 256 -11.79 30.07 16.87
CA VAL A 256 -12.01 30.27 18.31
C VAL A 256 -12.75 31.59 18.51
N SER A 257 -14.03 31.53 18.88
CA SER A 257 -14.89 32.73 18.98
C SER A 257 -15.83 32.68 20.19
N ASP A 258 -16.16 33.87 20.73
CA ASP A 258 -17.16 34.03 21.80
C ASP A 258 -18.59 34.35 21.29
N GLY A 259 -18.82 34.38 19.96
CA GLY A 259 -20.14 34.81 19.48
C GLY A 259 -20.40 34.83 17.98
N LEU A 260 -21.36 35.69 17.63
CA LEU A 260 -21.91 35.89 16.29
C LEU A 260 -21.07 36.87 15.47
N ASP A 261 -21.14 36.75 14.15
CA ASP A 261 -20.70 37.84 13.25
C ASP A 261 -21.56 39.08 13.49
N THR A 262 -20.90 40.21 13.78
CA THR A 262 -21.60 41.48 14.03
C THR A 262 -21.45 42.47 12.88
N CYS A 263 -20.78 42.08 11.79
CA CYS A 263 -20.45 42.91 10.64
C CYS A 263 -21.39 42.68 9.43
N GLY A 264 -22.44 41.87 9.63
CA GLY A 264 -23.44 41.58 8.60
C GLY A 264 -23.01 40.49 7.61
N GLY A 265 -21.98 39.73 7.93
CA GLY A 265 -21.52 38.58 7.15
C GLY A 265 -22.40 37.35 7.32
N ASN A 266 -22.14 36.32 6.50
CA ASN A 266 -22.72 34.98 6.66
C ASN A 266 -21.58 33.95 6.73
N PRO A 267 -21.02 33.70 7.93
CA PRO A 267 -19.83 32.86 8.07
C PRO A 267 -20.08 31.41 7.67
N ALA A 268 -21.29 30.88 7.87
CA ALA A 268 -21.63 29.52 7.46
C ALA A 268 -21.65 29.37 5.93
N ALA A 269 -22.18 30.36 5.20
CA ALA A 269 -22.14 30.34 3.73
C ALA A 269 -20.72 30.49 3.19
N VAL A 270 -19.87 31.28 3.85
CA VAL A 270 -18.45 31.38 3.50
C VAL A 270 -17.76 30.04 3.73
N ALA A 271 -17.94 29.42 4.91
CA ALA A 271 -17.38 28.09 5.22
C ALA A 271 -17.81 27.01 4.20
N GLU A 272 -19.07 27.02 3.77
CA GLU A 272 -19.57 26.12 2.72
C GLU A 272 -18.84 26.37 1.39
N SER A 273 -18.66 27.63 1.00
CA SER A 273 -17.96 27.99 -0.24
C SER A 273 -16.50 27.55 -0.28
N LEU A 274 -15.84 27.41 0.89
CA LEU A 274 -14.46 26.92 0.99
C LEU A 274 -14.37 25.42 0.63
N GLN A 275 -15.47 24.66 0.74
CA GLN A 275 -15.51 23.24 0.36
C GLN A 275 -15.45 23.02 -1.16
N ASP A 276 -15.79 24.05 -1.94
CA ASP A 276 -15.74 24.04 -3.41
C ASP A 276 -14.40 24.56 -3.97
N THR A 277 -13.45 24.89 -3.10
CA THR A 277 -12.12 25.36 -3.49
C THR A 277 -11.12 24.21 -3.57
N ASN A 278 -9.93 24.48 -4.08
CA ASN A 278 -8.82 23.52 -4.12
C ASN A 278 -8.19 23.25 -2.74
N ILE A 279 -8.55 23.98 -1.68
CA ILE A 279 -7.99 23.80 -0.34
C ILE A 279 -8.87 22.95 0.59
N LYS A 280 -10.19 22.87 0.30
CA LYS A 280 -11.21 22.07 1.00
C LYS A 280 -10.97 21.87 2.52
N PRO A 281 -10.82 22.95 3.32
CA PRO A 281 -10.39 22.81 4.70
C PRO A 281 -11.48 22.20 5.58
N ILE A 282 -11.09 21.43 6.58
CA ILE A 282 -11.94 21.05 7.70
C ILE A 282 -12.01 22.24 8.64
N ILE A 283 -13.21 22.77 8.91
CA ILE A 283 -13.38 23.93 9.80
C ILE A 283 -13.95 23.47 11.13
N ASN A 284 -13.09 23.32 12.11
CA ASN A 284 -13.46 23.08 13.51
C ASN A 284 -13.74 24.42 14.19
N VAL A 285 -14.80 24.45 15.00
CA VAL A 285 -15.24 25.68 15.66
C VAL A 285 -15.34 25.47 17.14
N ILE A 286 -14.62 26.28 17.90
CA ILE A 286 -14.63 26.28 19.35
C ILE A 286 -15.35 27.54 19.84
N GLY A 287 -16.50 27.32 20.47
CA GLY A 287 -17.28 28.39 21.07
C GLY A 287 -16.85 28.63 22.52
N LEU A 288 -16.22 29.78 22.79
CA LEU A 288 -15.78 30.15 24.13
C LEU A 288 -16.85 30.97 24.87
N ASN A 289 -17.51 30.35 25.85
CA ASN A 289 -18.56 30.99 26.69
C ASN A 289 -19.67 31.68 25.87
N VAL A 290 -20.23 30.97 24.89
CA VAL A 290 -21.18 31.48 23.89
C VAL A 290 -22.63 31.25 24.33
N ASP A 291 -23.51 32.21 24.04
CA ASP A 291 -24.96 32.06 24.26
C ASP A 291 -25.63 31.11 23.24
N GLN A 292 -26.89 30.75 23.46
CA GLN A 292 -27.58 29.78 22.61
C GLN A 292 -27.66 30.20 21.13
N ALA A 293 -27.79 31.50 20.85
CA ALA A 293 -27.87 32.00 19.48
C ALA A 293 -26.51 31.88 18.78
N GLY A 294 -25.43 32.28 19.45
CA GLY A 294 -24.07 32.11 18.97
C GLY A 294 -23.69 30.64 18.79
N GLN A 295 -24.03 29.76 19.74
CA GLN A 295 -23.80 28.32 19.60
C GLN A 295 -24.45 27.76 18.34
N SER A 296 -25.70 28.14 18.07
CA SER A 296 -26.40 27.68 16.87
C SER A 296 -25.73 28.15 15.58
N GLU A 297 -25.14 29.34 15.56
CA GLU A 297 -24.44 29.86 14.38
C GLU A 297 -23.08 29.16 14.20
N LEU A 298 -22.29 29.04 15.26
CA LEU A 298 -20.99 28.37 15.26
C LEU A 298 -21.11 26.89 14.85
N GLN A 299 -22.18 26.20 15.27
CA GLN A 299 -22.50 24.85 14.80
C GLN A 299 -22.76 24.76 13.30
N LYS A 300 -23.42 25.77 12.71
CA LYS A 300 -23.63 25.80 11.25
C LYS A 300 -22.32 25.99 10.51
N ILE A 301 -21.41 26.82 11.03
CA ILE A 301 -20.08 27.03 10.45
C ILE A 301 -19.30 25.71 10.43
N ALA A 302 -19.20 25.03 11.58
CA ALA A 302 -18.50 23.75 11.67
C ALA A 302 -19.08 22.73 10.69
N LYS A 303 -20.41 22.60 10.67
CA LYS A 303 -21.10 21.68 9.75
C LYS A 303 -20.86 22.03 8.28
N ALA A 304 -20.91 23.31 7.93
CA ALA A 304 -20.67 23.79 6.57
C ALA A 304 -19.22 23.53 6.12
N GLY A 305 -18.27 23.67 7.05
CA GLY A 305 -16.86 23.35 6.83
C GLY A 305 -16.48 21.90 7.12
N ARG A 306 -17.46 20.99 7.23
CA ARG A 306 -17.25 19.54 7.51
C ARG A 306 -16.42 19.23 8.76
N GLY A 307 -16.34 20.15 9.71
CA GLY A 307 -15.67 19.95 11.00
C GLY A 307 -16.64 19.83 12.16
N GLU A 308 -16.08 19.85 13.37
CA GLU A 308 -16.84 19.71 14.60
C GLU A 308 -16.99 21.04 15.35
N TYR A 309 -18.13 21.19 16.02
CA TYR A 309 -18.34 22.26 16.97
C TYR A 309 -18.08 21.75 18.39
N THR A 310 -17.19 22.41 19.11
CA THR A 310 -16.96 22.17 20.53
C THR A 310 -17.38 23.39 21.34
N ALA A 311 -18.30 23.18 22.30
CA ALA A 311 -18.59 24.18 23.31
C ALA A 311 -17.51 24.13 24.40
N ALA A 312 -16.82 25.25 24.60
CA ALA A 312 -15.86 25.45 25.66
C ALA A 312 -16.40 26.51 26.63
N GLY A 313 -17.01 26.06 27.72
CA GLY A 313 -17.52 26.90 28.78
C GLY A 313 -16.40 27.46 29.67
N ASN A 314 -15.19 26.91 29.64
CA ASN A 314 -14.04 27.35 30.42
C ASN A 314 -12.71 26.86 29.79
N GLU A 315 -11.58 27.25 30.39
CA GLU A 315 -10.22 26.88 29.98
C GLU A 315 -10.01 25.35 29.90
N GLU A 316 -10.47 24.59 30.88
CA GLU A 316 -10.31 23.12 30.88
C GLU A 316 -11.09 22.43 29.74
N GLU A 317 -12.23 22.99 29.35
CA GLU A 317 -13.01 22.48 28.21
C GLU A 317 -12.36 22.84 26.86
N LEU A 318 -11.77 24.03 26.77
CA LEU A 318 -11.01 24.47 25.59
C LEU A 318 -9.76 23.58 25.40
N GLN A 319 -8.98 23.37 26.46
CA GLN A 319 -7.82 22.46 26.44
C GLN A 319 -8.20 21.03 26.04
N ARG A 320 -9.34 20.52 26.54
CA ARG A 320 -9.84 19.18 26.15
C ARG A 320 -10.31 19.11 24.69
N ALA A 321 -10.69 20.22 24.08
CA ALA A 321 -11.03 20.27 22.66
C ALA A 321 -9.76 20.13 21.82
N PHE A 322 -8.74 20.93 22.13
CA PHE A 322 -7.44 20.90 21.45
C PHE A 322 -6.69 19.59 21.64
N LYS A 323 -6.66 19.04 22.85
CA LYS A 323 -6.03 17.74 23.12
C LYS A 323 -6.61 16.60 22.29
N ARG A 324 -7.92 16.63 22.03
CA ARG A 324 -8.57 15.62 21.18
C ARG A 324 -8.12 15.72 19.73
N ALA A 325 -7.89 16.94 19.24
CA ALA A 325 -7.38 17.18 17.91
C ALA A 325 -5.91 16.75 17.76
N GLU A 326 -5.07 17.12 18.73
CA GLU A 326 -3.67 16.69 18.84
C GLU A 326 -3.58 15.16 18.79
N GLN A 327 -4.29 14.46 19.68
CA GLN A 327 -4.28 13.00 19.73
C GLN A 327 -4.63 12.35 18.40
N MET A 328 -5.63 12.87 17.67
CA MET A 328 -6.00 12.34 16.37
C MET A 328 -4.88 12.53 15.32
N ILE A 329 -4.25 13.70 15.30
CA ILE A 329 -3.15 14.00 14.36
C ILE A 329 -1.95 13.08 14.65
N SER A 330 -1.60 12.93 15.93
CA SER A 330 -0.52 12.05 16.39
C SER A 330 -0.80 10.57 16.06
N GLU A 331 -1.99 10.05 16.40
CA GLU A 331 -2.38 8.66 16.11
C GLU A 331 -2.41 8.36 14.60
N TRP A 332 -2.80 9.34 13.78
CA TRP A 332 -2.76 9.20 12.32
C TRP A 332 -1.32 9.10 11.80
N ARG A 333 -0.40 9.92 12.31
CA ARG A 333 1.02 9.85 11.93
C ARG A 333 1.67 8.54 12.36
N ASP A 334 1.39 8.07 13.57
CA ASP A 334 1.83 6.77 14.04
C ASP A 334 1.32 5.65 13.13
N TRP A 335 0.04 5.69 12.74
CA TRP A 335 -0.52 4.74 11.79
C TRP A 335 0.19 4.82 10.43
N GLN A 336 0.45 6.02 9.90
CA GLN A 336 1.12 6.21 8.61
C GLN A 336 2.53 5.58 8.62
N GLN A 337 3.31 5.84 9.67
CA GLN A 337 4.64 5.27 9.83
C GLN A 337 4.58 3.74 9.96
N LEU A 338 3.69 3.21 10.79
CA LEU A 338 3.55 1.77 10.99
C LEU A 338 3.05 1.05 9.74
N ALA A 339 2.10 1.64 9.01
CA ALA A 339 1.58 1.10 7.75
C ALA A 339 2.68 1.09 6.67
N GLY A 340 3.46 2.17 6.55
CA GLY A 340 4.61 2.26 5.65
C GLY A 340 5.67 1.21 5.95
N ASN A 341 6.03 1.04 7.22
CA ASN A 341 6.99 0.02 7.66
C ASN A 341 6.49 -1.39 7.36
N ARG A 342 5.22 -1.72 7.67
CA ARG A 342 4.65 -3.04 7.37
C ARG A 342 4.61 -3.34 5.88
N ALA A 343 4.25 -2.37 5.05
CA ALA A 343 4.25 -2.54 3.60
C ALA A 343 5.67 -2.79 3.06
N ALA A 344 6.68 -2.10 3.63
CA ALA A 344 8.08 -2.31 3.26
C ALA A 344 8.60 -3.68 3.73
N GLU A 345 8.26 -4.11 4.95
CA GLU A 345 8.60 -5.45 5.48
C GLU A 345 8.00 -6.55 4.60
N HIS A 346 6.69 -6.50 4.32
CA HIS A 346 6.00 -7.48 3.47
C HIS A 346 6.56 -7.54 2.05
N LYS A 347 7.00 -6.41 1.50
CA LYS A 347 7.73 -6.36 0.23
C LYS A 347 9.05 -7.12 0.31
N ILE A 348 9.84 -6.86 1.35
CA ILE A 348 11.17 -7.48 1.52
C ILE A 348 11.03 -8.99 1.65
N GLU A 349 10.11 -9.46 2.50
CA GLU A 349 9.86 -10.91 2.70
C GLU A 349 9.54 -11.62 1.37
N GLN A 350 8.63 -11.07 0.57
CA GLN A 350 8.29 -11.67 -0.73
C GLN A 350 9.42 -11.59 -1.75
N LEU A 351 10.25 -10.54 -1.72
CA LEU A 351 11.42 -10.43 -2.60
C LEU A 351 12.48 -11.49 -2.24
N GLU A 352 12.69 -11.76 -0.95
CA GLU A 352 13.57 -12.83 -0.48
C GLU A 352 13.05 -14.21 -0.95
N GLU A 353 11.75 -14.45 -0.87
CA GLU A 353 11.15 -15.68 -1.42
C GLU A 353 11.26 -15.77 -2.94
N ALA A 354 11.11 -14.66 -3.67
CA ALA A 354 11.30 -14.61 -5.12
C ALA A 354 12.76 -14.92 -5.52
N ASP A 355 13.73 -14.40 -4.79
CA ASP A 355 15.15 -14.69 -4.98
C ASP A 355 15.45 -16.17 -4.71
N ALA A 356 14.92 -16.72 -3.62
CA ALA A 356 15.03 -18.14 -3.28
C ALA A 356 14.39 -19.05 -4.35
N PHE A 357 13.26 -18.63 -4.93
CA PHE A 357 12.64 -19.32 -6.06
C PHE A 357 13.58 -19.41 -7.27
N LEU A 358 14.19 -18.29 -7.69
CA LEU A 358 15.06 -18.28 -8.87
C LEU A 358 16.32 -19.11 -8.65
N GLU A 359 16.92 -19.03 -7.46
CA GLU A 359 18.05 -19.88 -7.09
C GLU A 359 17.65 -21.36 -7.18
N LYS A 360 16.51 -21.73 -6.58
CA LYS A 360 16.04 -23.12 -6.61
C LYS A 360 15.72 -23.60 -8.01
N TRP A 361 15.12 -22.74 -8.84
CA TRP A 361 14.83 -23.05 -10.24
C TRP A 361 16.11 -23.35 -11.01
N LYS A 362 17.15 -22.52 -10.84
CA LYS A 362 18.46 -22.72 -11.48
C LYS A 362 19.13 -24.02 -11.06
N GLU A 363 19.11 -24.34 -9.77
CA GLU A 363 19.64 -25.61 -9.25
C GLU A 363 18.95 -26.81 -9.91
N VAL A 364 17.61 -26.80 -9.95
CA VAL A 364 16.81 -27.88 -10.52
C VAL A 364 17.08 -28.00 -12.03
N ASN A 365 17.08 -26.89 -12.76
CA ASN A 365 17.35 -26.87 -14.19
C ASN A 365 18.76 -27.39 -14.52
N GLN A 366 19.75 -27.02 -13.71
CA GLN A 366 21.13 -27.47 -13.86
C GLN A 366 21.25 -28.98 -13.61
N ARG A 367 20.62 -29.51 -12.56
CA ARG A 367 20.65 -30.94 -12.26
C ARG A 367 20.00 -31.76 -13.36
N GLU A 368 18.78 -31.42 -13.77
CA GLU A 368 18.09 -32.08 -14.89
C GLU A 368 18.93 -32.01 -16.17
N GLY A 369 19.47 -30.83 -16.49
CA GLY A 369 20.33 -30.63 -17.65
C GLY A 369 21.63 -31.45 -17.61
N SER A 370 22.19 -31.67 -16.41
CA SER A 370 23.38 -32.50 -16.21
C SER A 370 23.06 -33.97 -16.41
N SER A 371 21.97 -34.47 -15.83
CA SER A 371 21.48 -35.83 -16.07
C SER A 371 21.19 -36.06 -17.55
N VAL A 372 20.48 -35.13 -18.20
CA VAL A 372 20.20 -35.14 -19.63
C VAL A 372 21.48 -35.30 -20.46
N PHE A 373 22.49 -34.49 -20.16
CA PHE A 373 23.78 -34.47 -20.87
C PHE A 373 24.59 -35.75 -20.65
N SER A 374 24.80 -36.13 -19.39
CA SER A 374 25.76 -37.18 -19.03
C SER A 374 25.26 -38.57 -19.47
N ILE A 375 23.98 -38.89 -19.27
CA ILE A 375 23.41 -40.16 -19.72
C ILE A 375 23.53 -40.30 -21.25
N ILE A 376 23.12 -39.29 -22.02
CA ILE A 376 23.18 -39.33 -23.50
C ILE A 376 24.61 -39.50 -24.01
N ASN A 377 25.59 -38.84 -23.38
CA ASN A 377 26.99 -39.00 -23.74
C ASN A 377 27.53 -40.40 -23.44
N ASP A 378 27.10 -41.02 -22.34
CA ASP A 378 27.50 -42.37 -21.98
C ASP A 378 26.84 -43.43 -22.86
N LEU A 379 25.57 -43.24 -23.23
CA LEU A 379 24.91 -44.08 -24.23
C LEU A 379 25.64 -44.02 -25.57
N ARG A 380 26.08 -42.83 -26.01
CA ARG A 380 26.90 -42.68 -27.22
C ARG A 380 28.24 -43.39 -27.07
N SER A 381 28.95 -43.15 -25.96
CA SER A 381 30.30 -43.69 -25.74
C SER A 381 30.32 -45.22 -25.64
N SER A 382 29.22 -45.82 -25.18
CA SER A 382 29.03 -47.28 -25.15
C SER A 382 28.51 -47.88 -26.47
N GLY A 383 28.26 -47.05 -27.50
CA GLY A 383 27.69 -47.47 -28.77
C GLY A 383 26.20 -47.84 -28.72
N TYR A 384 25.51 -47.49 -27.63
CA TYR A 384 24.07 -47.75 -27.46
C TYR A 384 23.20 -46.84 -28.33
N ILE A 385 23.70 -45.65 -28.68
CA ILE A 385 23.10 -44.75 -29.66
C ILE A 385 24.13 -44.31 -30.70
N THR A 386 23.69 -44.09 -31.94
CA THR A 386 24.52 -43.57 -33.02
C THR A 386 24.94 -42.11 -32.79
N ASP A 387 26.01 -41.67 -33.46
CA ASP A 387 26.41 -40.26 -33.50
C ASP A 387 25.31 -39.35 -34.08
N ALA A 388 24.48 -39.86 -35.00
CA ALA A 388 23.38 -39.10 -35.57
C ALA A 388 22.28 -38.83 -34.55
N ALA A 389 21.87 -39.86 -33.78
CA ALA A 389 20.93 -39.71 -32.68
C ALA A 389 21.47 -38.77 -31.58
N HIS A 390 22.75 -38.93 -31.21
CA HIS A 390 23.40 -38.04 -30.24
C HIS A 390 23.36 -36.56 -30.66
N ARG A 391 23.66 -36.25 -31.94
CA ARG A 391 23.56 -34.87 -32.46
C ARG A 391 22.14 -34.32 -32.38
N TYR A 392 21.14 -35.15 -32.68
CA TYR A 392 19.74 -34.75 -32.57
C TYR A 392 19.36 -34.45 -31.11
N PHE A 393 19.72 -35.32 -30.17
CA PHE A 393 19.46 -35.09 -28.74
C PHE A 393 20.25 -33.90 -28.17
N ALA A 394 21.42 -33.58 -28.71
CA ALA A 394 22.17 -32.38 -28.34
C ALA A 394 21.42 -31.07 -28.68
N ILE A 395 20.66 -31.07 -29.78
CA ILE A 395 19.76 -29.95 -30.15
C ILE A 395 18.62 -29.86 -29.13
N LYS A 396 17.93 -30.98 -28.87
CA LYS A 396 16.81 -31.04 -27.91
C LYS A 396 17.19 -30.60 -26.50
N ARG A 397 18.35 -31.04 -26.02
CA ARG A 397 18.93 -30.59 -24.74
C ARG A 397 19.13 -29.08 -24.71
N THR A 398 19.65 -28.51 -25.80
CA THR A 398 19.89 -27.05 -25.92
C THR A 398 18.56 -26.28 -25.92
N GLU A 399 17.58 -26.74 -26.70
CA GLU A 399 16.22 -26.17 -26.73
C GLU A 399 15.59 -26.14 -25.34
N ARG A 400 15.61 -27.29 -24.64
CA ARG A 400 15.15 -27.41 -23.25
C ARG A 400 15.85 -26.41 -22.34
N SER A 401 17.18 -26.38 -22.36
CA SER A 401 17.97 -25.54 -21.46
C SER A 401 17.66 -24.06 -21.62
N HIS A 402 17.52 -23.58 -22.86
CA HIS A 402 17.16 -22.19 -23.13
C HIS A 402 15.75 -21.89 -22.64
N LEU A 403 14.77 -22.73 -23.03
CA LEU A 403 13.37 -22.53 -22.68
C LEU A 403 13.14 -22.50 -21.16
N PHE A 404 13.73 -23.43 -20.43
CA PHE A 404 13.54 -23.54 -18.98
C PHE A 404 14.27 -22.42 -18.24
N ASN A 405 15.41 -21.96 -18.76
CA ASN A 405 16.07 -20.77 -18.20
C ASN A 405 15.21 -19.52 -18.42
N GLU A 406 14.68 -19.33 -19.63
CA GLU A 406 13.82 -18.21 -19.97
C GLU A 406 12.54 -18.20 -19.12
N ILE A 407 11.86 -19.33 -18.96
CA ILE A 407 10.65 -19.42 -18.13
C ILE A 407 10.93 -19.06 -16.67
N GLY A 408 12.03 -19.56 -16.09
CA GLY A 408 12.39 -19.25 -14.70
C GLY A 408 12.71 -17.78 -14.49
N GLU A 409 13.52 -17.19 -15.38
CA GLU A 409 13.88 -15.76 -15.33
C GLU A 409 12.65 -14.87 -15.55
N ASN A 410 11.79 -15.18 -16.53
CA ASN A 410 10.57 -14.41 -16.78
C ASN A 410 9.60 -14.49 -15.60
N SER A 411 9.40 -15.69 -15.03
CA SER A 411 8.54 -15.86 -13.84
C SER A 411 9.06 -15.04 -12.65
N TYR A 412 10.37 -14.98 -12.45
CA TYR A 412 11.00 -14.15 -11.43
C TYR A 412 10.80 -12.65 -11.68
N ILE A 413 10.96 -12.21 -12.92
CA ILE A 413 10.73 -10.80 -13.30
C ILE A 413 9.27 -10.41 -13.04
N GLU A 414 8.31 -11.20 -13.54
CA GLU A 414 6.88 -10.96 -13.35
C GLU A 414 6.49 -10.92 -11.86
N LEU A 415 7.06 -11.83 -11.06
CA LEU A 415 6.85 -11.87 -9.61
C LEU A 415 7.36 -10.59 -8.93
N LYS A 416 8.56 -10.11 -9.29
CA LYS A 416 9.10 -8.85 -8.76
C LYS A 416 8.31 -7.64 -9.20
N GLU A 417 7.83 -7.61 -10.44
CA GLU A 417 6.95 -6.54 -10.90
C GLU A 417 5.64 -6.50 -10.11
N ALA A 418 5.03 -7.66 -9.85
CA ALA A 418 3.82 -7.76 -9.03
C ALA A 418 4.06 -7.30 -7.57
N ILE A 419 5.12 -7.78 -6.92
CA ILE A 419 5.48 -7.39 -5.55
C ILE A 419 5.73 -5.88 -5.45
N ASN A 420 6.54 -5.33 -6.37
CA ASN A 420 6.81 -3.88 -6.39
C ASN A 420 5.55 -3.06 -6.73
N GLY A 421 4.69 -3.59 -7.60
CA GLY A 421 3.41 -2.99 -7.95
C GLY A 421 2.46 -2.91 -6.76
N ASN A 422 2.33 -3.99 -5.97
CA ASN A 422 1.52 -3.99 -4.75
C ASN A 422 2.08 -3.04 -3.69
N PHE A 423 3.39 -3.08 -3.44
CA PHE A 423 4.01 -2.11 -2.52
C PHE A 423 3.75 -0.68 -2.97
N LYS A 424 3.94 -0.39 -4.26
CA LYS A 424 3.64 0.93 -4.80
C LYS A 424 2.17 1.30 -4.60
N ALA A 425 1.24 0.40 -4.87
CA ALA A 425 -0.18 0.66 -4.64
C ALA A 425 -0.52 0.92 -3.16
N GLN A 426 0.10 0.18 -2.22
CA GLN A 426 -0.09 0.39 -0.78
C GLN A 426 0.57 1.69 -0.30
N PHE A 427 1.80 1.97 -0.74
CA PHE A 427 2.48 3.22 -0.47
C PHE A 427 1.72 4.40 -1.05
N ASP A 428 1.25 4.28 -2.28
CA ASP A 428 0.35 5.23 -2.91
C ASP A 428 -0.96 5.33 -2.13
N LEU A 429 -1.51 4.27 -1.50
CA LEU A 429 -2.74 4.39 -0.68
C LEU A 429 -2.49 5.11 0.63
N ILE A 430 -1.45 4.74 1.36
CA ILE A 430 -0.94 5.49 2.53
C ILE A 430 -0.75 6.96 2.13
N ASN A 431 -0.31 7.18 0.88
CA ASN A 431 -0.10 8.48 0.26
C ASN A 431 -1.20 8.93 -0.71
N LYS A 432 -2.43 8.39 -0.69
CA LYS A 432 -3.55 8.81 -1.58
C LYS A 432 -4.83 9.01 -0.79
N ASP A 433 -4.91 8.39 0.38
CA ASP A 433 -5.38 9.12 1.55
C ASP A 433 -4.74 10.52 1.63
N ILE A 434 -3.60 10.77 0.97
CA ILE A 434 -2.91 12.05 0.77
C ILE A 434 -3.33 12.83 -0.52
N GLU A 435 -3.99 12.24 -1.55
CA GLU A 435 -4.13 12.93 -2.85
C GLU A 435 -5.47 12.93 -3.59
N ASN A 436 -6.45 12.08 -3.27
CA ASN A 436 -7.72 12.12 -4.02
C ASN A 436 -8.94 11.83 -3.15
N ASN A 437 -9.32 12.83 -2.36
CA ASN A 437 -10.70 13.25 -2.05
C ASN A 437 -10.65 14.72 -1.60
#